data_AF-A0A373FIW1-F1
#
_entry.id   AF-A0A373FIW1-F1
#
_cell.length_a   1.000
_cell.length_b   1.000
_cell.length_c   1.000
_cell.angle_alpha   90.00
_cell.angle_beta   90.00
_cell.angle_gamma   90.00
#
_symmetry.space_group_name_H-M   'P 1'
#
loop_
_entity.id
_entity.type
_entity.pdbx_description
1 polymer ?
#
loop_
_entity_poly.entity_id
_entity_poly.type
_entity_poly.pdbx_seq_one_letter_code
_entity_poly.pdbx_strand_id
1 'polypeptide(L)'
;MPRQRTPLEAAAGQLISAIQKEWTAELGEPCAAASEHAMNQAHELLQAAAQDRLSQLLQGRTIAAFLGCHWVAAHPVVLPAIKAMKQHC
;
A
#
# COMPACT_ATOMS: atom_id res chain seq x y z
N MET A 1 24.56 -7.54 -1.54
CA MET A 1 23.77 -8.72 -1.94
C MET A 1 22.34 -8.28 -2.18
N PRO A 2 21.65 -8.69 -3.26
CA PRO A 2 20.22 -8.43 -3.36
C PRO A 2 19.53 -9.19 -2.22
N ARG A 3 18.91 -8.46 -1.30
CA ARG A 3 18.00 -9.06 -0.31
C ARG A 3 16.94 -9.83 -1.08
N GLN A 4 16.82 -11.14 -0.85
CA GLN A 4 15.68 -11.90 -1.35
C GLN A 4 14.43 -11.31 -0.71
N ARG A 5 13.58 -10.69 -1.52
CA ARG A 5 12.32 -10.13 -1.03
C ARG A 5 11.43 -11.26 -0.54
N THR A 6 10.90 -11.11 0.66
CA THR A 6 9.88 -12.04 1.17
C THR A 6 8.61 -11.94 0.30
N PRO A 7 7.73 -12.96 0.30
CA PRO A 7 6.44 -12.85 -0.38
C PRO A 7 5.63 -11.62 0.06
N LEU A 8 5.73 -11.25 1.35
CA LEU A 8 5.12 -10.04 1.89
C LEU A 8 5.72 -8.76 1.32
N GLU A 9 7.06 -8.66 1.25
CA GLU A 9 7.73 -7.51 0.62
C GLU A 9 7.39 -7.40 -0.87
N ALA A 10 7.30 -8.53 -1.57
CA ALA A 10 6.91 -8.56 -2.98
C ALA A 10 5.47 -8.06 -3.17
N ALA A 11 4.53 -8.50 -2.32
CA ALA A 11 3.15 -8.04 -2.36
C ALA A 11 3.02 -6.56 -1.99
N ALA A 12 3.80 -6.07 -1.00
CA ALA A 12 3.86 -4.65 -0.66
C ALA A 12 4.42 -3.80 -1.82
N GLY A 13 5.43 -4.30 -2.54
CA GLY A 13 5.95 -3.64 -3.75
C GLY A 13 4.92 -3.57 -4.88
N GLN A 14 4.10 -4.61 -5.06
CA GLN A 14 2.98 -4.58 -6.01
C GLN A 14 1.91 -3.56 -5.61
N LEU A 15 1.60 -3.44 -4.32
CA LEU A 15 0.69 -2.43 -3.79
C LEU A 15 1.19 -1.00 -4.08
N ILE A 16 2.46 -0.71 -3.81
CA ILE A 16 3.07 0.59 -4.15
C ILE A 16 2.95 0.86 -5.64
N SER A 17 3.28 -0.13 -6.49
CA SER A 17 3.21 0.03 -7.95
C SER A 17 1.80 0.34 -8.43
N ALA A 18 0.77 -0.24 -7.80
CA ALA A 18 -0.62 0.03 -8.13
C ALA A 18 -1.03 1.45 -7.70
N ILE A 19 -0.70 1.85 -6.47
CA ILE A 19 -1.01 3.19 -5.94
C ILE A 19 -0.26 4.28 -6.72
N GLN A 20 0.99 4.01 -7.12
CA GLN A 20 1.79 4.95 -7.90
C GLN A 20 1.16 5.27 -9.25
N LYS A 21 0.50 4.31 -9.90
CA LYS A 21 -0.21 4.55 -11.16
C LYS A 21 -1.37 5.52 -10.96
N GLU A 22 -2.17 5.32 -9.92
CA GLU A 22 -3.30 6.21 -9.61
C GLU A 22 -2.79 7.60 -9.22
N TRP A 23 -1.78 7.68 -8.35
CA TRP A 23 -1.17 8.96 -7.98
C TRP A 23 -0.62 9.72 -9.19
N THR A 24 0.04 9.03 -10.12
CA THR A 24 0.57 9.64 -11.35
C THR A 24 -0.56 10.12 -12.26
N ALA A 25 -1.67 9.38 -12.34
CA ALA A 25 -2.84 9.76 -13.14
C ALA A 25 -3.59 10.97 -12.55
N GLU A 26 -3.54 11.15 -11.23
CA GLU A 26 -4.17 12.26 -10.52
C GLU A 26 -3.25 13.46 -10.29
N LEU A 27 -2.02 13.47 -10.83
CA LEU A 27 -1.09 14.59 -10.67
C LEU A 27 -1.69 15.89 -11.23
N GLY A 28 -1.81 16.90 -10.35
CA GLY A 28 -2.41 18.19 -10.70
C GLY A 28 -3.91 18.29 -10.41
N GLU A 29 -4.56 17.19 -10.06
CA GLU A 29 -5.97 17.17 -9.68
C GLU A 29 -6.17 17.51 -8.19
N PRO A 30 -7.35 18.03 -7.80
CA PRO A 30 -7.67 18.28 -6.39
C PRO A 30 -7.59 17.04 -5.50
N CYS A 31 -7.77 15.84 -6.06
CA CYS A 31 -7.66 14.56 -5.35
C CYS A 31 -6.21 14.08 -5.16
N ALA A 32 -5.22 14.70 -5.79
CA ALA A 32 -3.81 14.30 -5.74
C ALA A 32 -3.28 14.14 -4.31
N ALA A 33 -3.73 15.00 -3.38
CA ALA A 33 -3.33 14.95 -1.98
C ALA A 33 -3.75 13.63 -1.29
N ALA A 34 -4.91 13.08 -1.64
CA ALA A 34 -5.37 11.81 -1.10
C ALA A 34 -4.54 10.63 -1.65
N SER A 35 -4.19 10.68 -2.94
CA SER A 35 -3.29 9.69 -3.57
C SER A 35 -1.86 9.78 -3.05
N GLU A 36 -1.36 10.98 -2.79
CA GLU A 36 -0.05 11.18 -2.15
C GLU A 36 -0.04 10.60 -0.73
N HIS A 37 -1.11 10.81 0.04
CA HIS A 37 -1.25 10.18 1.35
C HIS A 37 -1.24 8.65 1.25
N ALA A 38 -2.03 8.07 0.35
CA ALA A 38 -2.06 6.62 0.12
C ALA A 38 -0.68 6.08 -0.31
N MET A 39 0.05 6.82 -1.15
CA MET A 39 1.40 6.49 -1.57
C MET A 39 2.38 6.49 -0.39
N ASN A 40 2.32 7.48 0.49
CA ASN A 40 3.14 7.53 1.70
C ASN A 40 2.83 6.35 2.65
N GLN A 41 1.55 6.05 2.87
CA GLN A 41 1.16 4.87 3.68
C GLN A 41 1.65 3.56 3.05
N ALA A 42 1.64 3.42 1.73
CA ALA A 42 2.14 2.24 1.04
C ALA A 42 3.65 2.02 1.25
N HIS A 43 4.43 3.10 1.28
CA HIS A 43 5.86 3.01 1.62
C HIS A 43 6.09 2.59 3.06
N GLU A 44 5.29 3.10 4.00
CA GLU A 44 5.36 2.66 5.40
C GLU A 44 5.05 1.16 5.54
N LEU A 45 4.07 0.65 4.80
CA LEU A 45 3.75 -0.78 4.74
C LEU A 45 4.93 -1.61 4.20
N LEU A 46 5.58 -1.17 3.13
CA LEU A 46 6.76 -1.86 2.59
C LEU A 46 7.93 -1.84 3.59
N GLN A 47 8.21 -0.70 4.21
CA GLN A 47 9.26 -0.61 5.22
C GLN A 47 8.96 -1.50 6.42
N ALA A 48 7.70 -1.57 6.85
CA ALA A 48 7.29 -2.43 7.95
C ALA A 48 7.35 -3.92 7.59
N ALA A 49 6.97 -4.29 6.37
CA ALA A 49 7.13 -5.65 5.84
C ALA A 49 8.61 -6.07 5.83
N ALA A 50 9.51 -5.18 5.40
CA ALA A 50 10.95 -5.44 5.36
C ALA A 50 11.62 -5.51 6.75
N GLN A 51 10.91 -5.08 7.79
CA GLN A 51 11.38 -5.08 9.19
C GLN A 51 10.58 -6.04 10.07
N ASP A 52 9.72 -6.88 9.48
CA ASP A 52 8.83 -7.81 10.20
C ASP A 52 7.95 -7.14 11.28
N ARG A 53 7.65 -5.84 11.11
CA ARG A 53 6.90 -5.01 12.06
C ARG A 53 5.50 -4.63 11.56
N LEU A 54 5.00 -5.35 10.55
CA LEU A 54 3.74 -5.00 9.90
C LEU A 54 2.54 -5.06 10.84
N SER A 55 2.45 -6.11 11.67
CA SER A 55 1.39 -6.25 12.68
C SER A 55 1.40 -5.10 13.70
N GLN A 56 2.61 -4.64 14.08
CA GLN A 56 2.79 -3.49 14.97
C GLN A 56 2.37 -2.17 14.30
N LEU A 57 2.65 -2.00 13.01
CA LEU A 57 2.24 -0.81 12.25
C LEU A 57 0.72 -0.74 12.09
N LEU A 58 0.10 -1.87 11.77
CA LEU A 58 -1.34 -1.96 11.54
C LEU A 58 -2.14 -1.83 12.84
N GLN A 59 -1.64 -2.33 13.98
CA GLN A 59 -2.32 -2.31 15.28
C GLN A 59 -3.75 -2.88 15.20
N GLY A 60 -3.94 -3.98 14.48
CA GLY A 60 -5.25 -4.60 14.26
C GLY A 60 -6.12 -3.95 13.17
N ARG A 61 -5.66 -2.86 12.54
CA ARG A 61 -6.32 -2.28 11.35
C ARG A 61 -6.07 -3.13 10.11
N THR A 62 -7.01 -3.09 9.18
CA THR A 62 -6.80 -3.68 7.84
C THR A 62 -5.87 -2.80 7.00
N ILE A 63 -5.21 -3.38 6.00
CA ILE A 63 -4.40 -2.63 5.03
C ILE A 63 -5.23 -1.51 4.36
N ALA A 64 -6.49 -1.80 3.99
CA ALA A 64 -7.38 -0.80 3.42
C ALA A 64 -7.70 0.35 4.39
N ALA A 65 -7.89 0.05 5.68
CA ALA A 65 -8.09 1.07 6.71
C ALA A 65 -6.82 1.90 6.95
N PHE A 66 -5.64 1.29 6.82
CA PHE A 66 -4.36 1.99 6.94
C PHE A 66 -4.10 2.95 5.77
N LEU A 67 -4.42 2.53 4.54
CA LEU A 67 -4.31 3.38 3.34
C LEU A 67 -5.38 4.48 3.27
N GLY A 68 -6.50 4.30 3.98
CA GLY A 68 -7.66 5.18 3.95
C GLY A 68 -8.82 4.58 3.17
N CYS A 69 -9.88 4.16 3.87
CA CYS A 69 -11.02 3.45 3.28
C CYS A 69 -11.69 4.22 2.13
N HIS A 70 -11.83 5.54 2.26
CA HIS A 70 -12.44 6.37 1.21
C HIS A 70 -11.61 6.37 -0.08
N TRP A 71 -10.29 6.48 0.05
CA TRP A 71 -9.41 6.47 -1.11
C TRP A 71 -9.42 5.08 -1.78
N VAL A 72 -9.37 4.00 -1.00
CA VAL A 72 -9.46 2.63 -1.53
C VAL A 72 -10.81 2.37 -2.21
N ALA A 73 -11.90 2.91 -1.69
CA ALA A 73 -13.23 2.78 -2.31
C ALA A 73 -13.31 3.53 -3.66
N ALA A 74 -12.64 4.68 -3.78
CA ALA A 74 -12.54 5.43 -5.04
C ALA A 74 -11.61 4.75 -6.07
N HIS A 75 -10.65 3.94 -5.62
CA HIS A 75 -9.64 3.29 -6.46
C HIS A 75 -9.72 1.76 -6.39
N PRO A 76 -10.78 1.11 -6.90
CA PRO A 76 -10.96 -0.34 -6.79
C PRO A 76 -9.87 -1.14 -7.51
N VAL A 77 -9.12 -0.53 -8.43
CA VAL A 77 -7.98 -1.16 -9.12
C VAL A 77 -6.85 -1.58 -8.17
N VAL A 78 -6.76 -1.00 -6.97
CA VAL A 78 -5.76 -1.39 -5.96
C VAL A 78 -6.18 -2.58 -5.09
N LEU A 79 -7.46 -2.97 -5.11
CA LEU A 79 -8.00 -4.06 -4.28
C LEU A 79 -7.30 -5.41 -4.50
N PRO A 80 -6.94 -5.83 -5.73
CA PRO A 80 -6.20 -7.07 -5.94
C PRO A 80 -4.84 -7.06 -5.23
N ALA A 81 -4.13 -5.93 -5.23
CA ALA A 81 -2.84 -5.80 -4.56
C ALA A 81 -2.99 -5.81 -3.03
N ILE A 82 -4.03 -5.16 -2.49
CA ILE A 82 -4.37 -5.24 -1.06
C ILE A 82 -4.67 -6.68 -0.65
N LYS A 83 -5.44 -7.41 -1.47
CA LYS A 83 -5.78 -8.82 -1.21
C LYS A 83 -4.54 -9.71 -1.23
N ALA A 84 -3.65 -9.52 -2.20
CA ALA A 84 -2.39 -10.26 -2.29
C ALA A 84 -1.51 -10.03 -1.05
N MET A 85 -1.37 -8.79 -0.60
CA MET A 85 -0.60 -8.47 0.61
C MET A 85 -1.22 -9.08 1.87
N LYS A 86 -2.55 -9.06 1.99
CA LYS A 86 -3.27 -9.67 3.13
C LYS A 86 -3.03 -11.18 3.24
N GLN A 87 -2.76 -11.90 2.15
CA GLN A 87 -2.47 -13.35 2.20
C GLN A 87 -1.13 -13.69 2.85
N HIS A 88 -0.28 -12.68 3.08
CA HIS A 88 1.05 -12.83 3.66
C HIS A 88 1.20 -12.15 5.03
N CYS A 89 0.09 -11.65 5.61
CA CYS A 89 0.00 -11.05 6.94
C CYS A 89 -0.69 -12.02 7.92
#